data_AF-A0A932YRE9-F1
#
_entry.id   AF-A0A932YRE9-F1
#
_cell.length_a   1.000
_cell.length_b   1.000
_cell.length_c   1.000
_cell.angle_alpha   90.00
_cell.angle_beta   90.00
_cell.angle_gamma   90.00
#
_symmetry.space_group_name_H-M   'P 1'
#
loop_
_entity.id
_entity.type
_entity.pdbx_description
1 polymer ?
#
loop_
_entity_poly.entity_id
_entity_poly.type
_entity_poly.pdbx_seq_one_letter_code
_entity_poly.pdbx_strand_id
1 'polypeptide(L)'
;MKCPHCQSILSKTAYKNVYVYECEKCQGMWFAKDDLRLAKDNTSEDLRWLDFDLFSETEGKFHALEGKRLCPVCSEVMLARQYADSKVVIDVCQNKHGVWLDQREFQKIITYLDSLLNKKTSSSYASDLAKEFEEIATGSESTISELKDFLAVSRLYEMRLIAEHPWVESVLATYYAVTPFK
;
A
#
# COMPACT_ATOMS: atom_id res chain seq x y z
N MET A 1 0.65 -0.65 25.61
CA MET A 1 1.49 0.37 24.94
C MET A 1 0.81 1.73 25.04
N LYS A 2 1.58 2.85 25.03
CA LYS A 2 1.04 4.22 25.17
C LYS A 2 0.92 4.89 23.81
N CYS A 3 -0.11 5.71 23.64
CA CYS A 3 -0.33 6.54 22.47
C CYS A 3 0.79 7.59 22.35
N PRO A 4 1.51 7.66 21.21
CA PRO A 4 2.57 8.66 21.02
C PRO A 4 2.05 10.10 20.98
N HIS A 5 0.77 10.30 20.65
CA HIS A 5 0.16 11.63 20.58
C HIS A 5 -0.34 12.14 21.94
N CYS A 6 -1.13 11.33 22.67
CA CYS A 6 -1.81 11.78 23.90
C CYS A 6 -1.51 10.93 25.15
N GLN A 7 -0.57 9.98 25.06
CA GLN A 7 -0.08 9.13 26.16
C GLN A 7 -1.12 8.22 26.83
N SER A 8 -2.35 8.15 26.31
CA SER A 8 -3.37 7.18 26.74
C SER A 8 -2.97 5.74 26.38
N ILE A 9 -3.58 4.75 27.05
CA ILE A 9 -3.38 3.34 26.72
C ILE A 9 -4.05 3.04 25.38
N LEU A 10 -3.33 2.38 24.48
CA LEU A 10 -3.89 1.90 23.21
C LEU A 10 -4.63 0.58 23.41
N SER A 11 -5.75 0.41 22.72
CA SER A 11 -6.53 -0.83 22.67
C SER A 11 -6.20 -1.61 21.40
N LYS A 12 -6.07 -2.94 21.52
CA LYS A 12 -5.84 -3.81 20.36
C LYS A 12 -7.18 -4.05 19.66
N THR A 13 -7.24 -3.79 18.36
CA THR A 13 -8.46 -3.96 17.55
C THR A 13 -8.15 -4.58 16.20
N ALA A 14 -9.15 -5.24 15.59
CA ALA A 14 -9.04 -5.76 14.24
C ALA A 14 -9.42 -4.64 13.25
N TYR A 15 -8.55 -4.35 12.30
CA TYR A 15 -8.74 -3.32 11.28
C TYR A 15 -8.28 -3.86 9.93
N LYS A 16 -9.16 -3.88 8.91
CA LYS A 16 -8.81 -4.37 7.55
C LYS A 16 -8.07 -5.72 7.57
N ASN A 17 -8.58 -6.67 8.36
CA ASN A 17 -8.04 -8.02 8.51
C ASN A 17 -6.58 -8.09 9.06
N VAL A 18 -6.11 -7.03 9.72
CA VAL A 18 -4.89 -7.03 10.54
C VAL A 18 -5.21 -6.59 11.97
N TYR A 19 -4.29 -6.84 12.91
CA TYR A 19 -4.42 -6.34 14.27
C TYR A 19 -3.62 -5.05 14.47
N VAL A 20 -4.29 -3.98 14.84
CA VAL A 20 -3.67 -2.68 15.13
C VAL A 20 -3.88 -2.29 16.58
N TYR A 21 -3.13 -1.29 17.04
CA TYR A 21 -3.38 -0.66 18.33
C TYR A 21 -3.92 0.75 18.12
N GLU A 22 -5.18 0.96 18.50
CA GLU A 22 -5.90 2.22 18.31
C GLU A 22 -5.97 3.03 19.60
N CYS A 23 -5.94 4.35 19.47
CA CYS A 23 -6.17 5.27 20.57
C CYS A 23 -7.63 5.75 20.59
N GLU A 24 -8.38 5.45 21.65
CA GLU A 24 -9.78 5.89 21.77
C GLU A 24 -9.95 7.42 21.88
N LYS A 25 -8.89 8.16 22.28
CA LYS A 25 -8.95 9.62 22.44
C LYS A 25 -8.68 10.38 21.15
N CYS A 26 -7.59 10.06 20.46
CA CYS A 26 -7.16 10.78 19.25
C CYS A 26 -7.43 10.00 17.96
N GLN A 27 -7.89 8.75 18.05
CA GLN A 27 -8.22 7.87 16.92
C GLN A 27 -7.03 7.64 15.97
N GLY A 28 -5.80 7.76 16.49
CA GLY A 28 -4.60 7.34 15.80
C GLY A 28 -4.36 5.84 15.99
N MET A 29 -3.69 5.23 15.03
CA MET A 29 -3.46 3.79 14.95
C MET A 29 -1.97 3.48 14.79
N TRP A 30 -1.52 2.50 15.55
CA TRP A 30 -0.22 1.88 15.39
C TRP A 30 -0.37 0.59 14.58
N PHE A 31 0.34 0.53 13.45
CA PHE A 31 0.50 -0.64 12.61
C PHE A 31 1.89 -1.21 12.90
N ALA A 32 2.00 -2.51 13.21
CA ALA A 32 3.32 -3.11 13.33
C ALA A 32 3.99 -3.19 11.96
N LYS A 33 5.22 -3.71 11.92
CA LYS A 33 5.91 -3.96 10.66
C LYS A 33 4.99 -4.76 9.71
N ASP A 34 4.91 -4.34 8.46
CA ASP A 34 4.11 -4.92 7.38
C ASP A 34 2.57 -4.80 7.54
N ASP A 35 2.03 -4.53 8.73
CA ASP A 35 0.58 -4.41 8.95
C ASP A 35 -0.08 -3.30 8.12
N LEU A 36 0.61 -2.17 7.91
CA LEU A 36 0.06 -1.09 7.07
C LEU A 36 -0.10 -1.53 5.62
N ARG A 37 0.90 -2.25 5.09
CA ARG A 37 0.86 -2.82 3.74
C ARG A 37 -0.28 -3.83 3.63
N LEU A 38 -0.33 -4.79 4.55
CA LEU A 38 -1.41 -5.78 4.58
C LEU A 38 -2.81 -5.14 4.71
N ALA A 39 -2.95 -4.09 5.53
CA ALA A 39 -4.22 -3.36 5.65
C ALA A 39 -4.62 -2.66 4.33
N LYS A 40 -3.65 -2.11 3.58
CA LYS A 40 -3.86 -1.57 2.22
C LYS A 40 -4.33 -2.69 1.30
N ASP A 41 -3.62 -3.81 1.25
CA ASP A 41 -3.90 -4.93 0.34
C ASP A 41 -5.30 -5.51 0.59
N ASN A 42 -5.68 -5.60 1.87
CA ASN A 42 -7.01 -6.06 2.29
C ASN A 42 -8.12 -5.02 2.05
N THR A 43 -7.79 -3.78 1.68
CA THR A 43 -8.79 -2.73 1.40
C THR A 43 -9.29 -2.78 -0.03
N SER A 44 -8.42 -3.09 -1.00
CA SER A 44 -8.78 -3.20 -2.41
C SER A 44 -7.78 -4.07 -3.16
N GLU A 45 -8.30 -5.06 -3.90
CA GLU A 45 -7.52 -5.88 -4.82
C GLU A 45 -6.85 -5.06 -5.94
N ASP A 46 -7.35 -3.85 -6.25
CA ASP A 46 -6.70 -2.99 -7.26
C ASP A 46 -5.48 -2.24 -6.70
N LEU A 47 -5.36 -2.10 -5.38
CA LEU A 47 -4.31 -1.29 -4.73
C LEU A 47 -3.16 -2.14 -4.18
N ARG A 48 -3.32 -3.46 -4.13
CA ARG A 48 -2.36 -4.35 -3.47
C ARG A 48 -0.95 -4.33 -4.07
N TRP A 49 -0.85 -4.22 -5.39
CA TRP A 49 0.43 -4.12 -6.09
C TRP A 49 1.16 -2.77 -5.90
N LEU A 50 0.49 -1.75 -5.36
CA LEU A 50 1.12 -0.44 -5.11
C LEU A 50 1.87 -0.42 -3.78
N ASP A 51 3.06 -1.00 -3.77
CA ASP A 51 3.93 -1.04 -2.60
C ASP A 51 4.95 0.09 -2.54
N PHE A 52 5.19 0.57 -1.32
CA PHE A 52 6.12 1.64 -1.02
C PHE A 52 6.98 1.21 0.17
N ASP A 53 8.30 1.13 -0.01
CA ASP A 53 9.19 0.77 1.09
C ASP A 53 9.42 1.98 2.00
N LEU A 54 8.57 2.07 3.02
CA LEU A 54 8.62 3.10 4.05
C LEU A 54 9.91 3.06 4.89
N PHE A 55 10.64 1.95 4.87
CA PHE A 55 11.86 1.71 5.65
C PHE A 55 13.14 1.75 4.79
N SER A 56 13.02 1.95 3.48
CA SER A 56 14.16 2.15 2.57
C SER A 56 14.86 3.48 2.85
N GLU A 57 16.18 3.48 2.71
CA GLU A 57 17.02 4.68 2.70
C GLU A 57 17.28 5.21 1.28
N THR A 58 17.08 4.36 0.26
CA THR A 58 17.46 4.62 -1.13
C THR A 58 16.33 5.18 -1.98
N GLU A 59 15.07 5.07 -1.53
CA GLU A 59 13.95 5.74 -2.18
C GLU A 59 14.00 7.25 -1.88
N GLY A 60 14.79 7.98 -2.67
CA GLY A 60 15.09 9.41 -2.56
C GLY A 60 13.92 10.38 -2.76
N LYS A 61 12.74 10.08 -2.20
CA LYS A 61 11.54 10.94 -2.22
C LYS A 61 10.94 11.21 -0.85
N PHE A 62 11.48 10.63 0.22
CA PHE A 62 11.02 10.91 1.56
C PHE A 62 11.72 12.17 2.10
N HIS A 63 11.00 13.29 2.15
CA HIS A 63 11.43 14.43 2.97
C HIS A 63 11.29 14.03 4.44
N ALA A 64 12.34 13.43 5.00
CA ALA A 64 12.40 13.10 6.42
C ALA A 64 12.44 14.41 7.23
N LEU A 65 11.35 14.69 7.93
CA LEU A 65 11.30 15.75 8.93
C LEU A 65 11.62 15.14 10.31
N GLU A 66 12.25 15.92 11.18
CA GLU A 66 12.40 15.52 12.59
C GLU A 66 11.01 15.24 13.18
N GLY A 67 10.74 13.97 13.45
CA GLY A 67 9.50 13.56 14.10
C GLY A 67 9.51 13.95 15.57
N LYS A 68 8.32 14.12 16.14
CA LYS A 68 8.13 14.56 17.55
C LYS A 68 7.64 13.45 18.47
N ARG A 69 7.41 12.25 17.91
CA ARG A 69 6.70 11.15 18.56
C ARG A 69 7.64 10.00 18.85
N LEU A 70 7.48 9.39 20.02
CA LEU A 70 8.25 8.20 20.41
C LEU A 70 7.55 6.93 19.94
N CYS A 71 8.31 5.96 19.47
CA CYS A 71 7.80 4.65 19.11
C CYS A 71 7.18 3.97 20.35
N PRO A 72 5.94 3.46 20.27
CA PRO A 72 5.30 2.79 21.41
C PRO A 72 5.96 1.45 21.81
N VAL A 73 6.89 0.93 20.99
CA VAL A 73 7.62 -0.33 21.20
C VAL A 73 9.01 -0.07 21.78
N CYS A 74 9.84 0.73 21.11
CA CYS A 74 11.24 0.94 21.52
C CYS A 74 11.52 2.31 22.16
N SER A 75 10.52 3.20 22.23
CA SER A 75 10.65 4.55 22.82
C SER A 75 11.64 5.50 22.13
N GLU A 76 12.20 5.11 20.99
CA GLU A 76 13.00 5.99 20.12
C GLU A 76 12.13 6.96 19.32
N VAL A 77 12.69 8.11 18.95
CA VAL A 77 12.00 9.10 18.11
C VAL A 77 11.72 8.49 16.72
N MET A 78 10.46 8.56 16.30
CA MET A 78 10.03 8.16 14.97
C MET A 78 10.33 9.27 13.95
N LEU A 79 10.58 8.89 12.71
CA LEU A 79 10.78 9.85 11.61
C LEU A 79 9.45 10.17 10.96
N ALA A 80 9.17 11.46 10.78
CA ALA A 80 8.03 11.88 9.97
C ALA A 80 8.42 11.74 8.48
N ARG A 81 7.72 10.87 7.76
CA ARG A 81 7.94 10.58 6.33
C ARG A 81 6.67 10.84 5.54
N GLN A 82 6.80 11.52 4.42
CA GLN A 82 5.70 11.69 3.47
C GLN A 82 5.42 10.35 2.78
N TYR A 83 4.18 9.86 2.77
CA TYR A 83 3.83 8.62 2.10
C TYR A 83 3.89 8.82 0.58
N ALA A 84 4.91 8.26 -0.09
CA ALA A 84 5.14 8.42 -1.53
C ALA A 84 5.08 9.91 -1.96
N ASP A 85 4.48 10.19 -3.12
CA ASP A 85 4.24 11.56 -3.60
C ASP A 85 2.90 12.13 -3.09
N SER A 86 2.35 11.60 -1.98
CA SER A 86 1.11 12.09 -1.37
C SER A 86 1.35 13.28 -0.42
N LYS A 87 0.29 13.89 0.09
CA LYS A 87 0.38 14.91 1.16
C LYS A 87 0.25 14.31 2.57
N VAL A 88 0.24 12.99 2.70
CA VAL A 88 0.11 12.30 3.98
C VAL A 88 1.49 12.16 4.59
N VAL A 89 1.65 12.54 5.85
CA VAL A 89 2.90 12.39 6.60
C VAL A 89 2.64 11.39 7.71
N ILE A 90 3.38 10.28 7.69
CA ILE A 90 3.28 9.21 8.68
C ILE A 90 4.51 9.21 9.57
N ASP A 91 4.42 8.67 10.78
CA ASP A 91 5.60 8.48 11.63
C ASP A 91 6.11 7.04 11.53
N VAL A 92 7.36 6.87 11.13
CA VAL A 92 8.00 5.58 10.89
C VAL A 92 9.04 5.30 11.97
N CYS A 93 8.99 4.11 12.57
CA CYS A 93 10.01 3.70 13.52
C CYS A 93 11.32 3.32 12.78
N GLN A 94 12.42 3.96 13.15
CA GLN A 94 13.75 3.71 12.57
C GLN A 94 14.24 2.27 12.80
N ASN A 95 13.81 1.64 13.90
CA ASN A 95 14.11 0.25 14.22
C ASN A 95 13.15 -0.75 13.54
N LYS A 96 12.36 -0.31 12.55
CA LYS A 96 11.46 -1.14 11.74
C LYS A 96 10.39 -1.90 12.53
N HIS A 97 9.98 -1.37 13.69
CA HIS A 97 8.89 -1.97 14.49
C HIS A 97 7.49 -1.74 13.92
N GLY A 98 7.31 -0.69 13.11
CA GLY A 98 6.02 -0.28 12.61
C GLY A 98 5.90 1.21 12.33
N VAL A 99 4.67 1.64 12.12
CA VAL A 99 4.29 2.98 11.70
C VAL A 99 3.07 3.49 12.48
N TRP A 100 3.07 4.77 12.79
CA TRP A 100 1.95 5.47 13.40
C TRP A 100 1.24 6.34 12.37
N LEU A 101 -0.08 6.19 12.31
CA LEU A 101 -0.98 7.01 11.50
C LEU A 101 -1.94 7.75 12.41
N ASP A 102 -2.08 9.06 12.21
CA ASP A 102 -3.12 9.84 12.84
C ASP A 102 -4.50 9.55 12.22
N GLN A 103 -5.52 10.06 12.89
CA GLN A 103 -6.91 9.92 12.47
C GLN A 103 -7.07 10.31 11.00
N ARG A 104 -7.73 9.43 10.23
CA ARG A 104 -8.01 9.56 8.78
C ARG A 104 -6.80 9.50 7.86
N GLU A 105 -5.56 9.35 8.35
CA GLU A 105 -4.40 9.25 7.45
C GLU A 105 -4.44 7.99 6.58
N PHE A 106 -4.86 6.86 7.15
CA PHE A 106 -5.06 5.63 6.38
C PHE A 106 -6.02 5.85 5.20
N GLN A 107 -7.17 6.49 5.45
CA GLN A 107 -8.14 6.79 4.39
C GLN A 107 -7.56 7.72 3.32
N LYS A 108 -6.75 8.72 3.71
CA LYS A 108 -6.07 9.61 2.76
C LYS A 108 -5.05 8.85 1.90
N ILE A 109 -4.35 7.87 2.45
CA ILE A 109 -3.44 6.99 1.70
C ILE A 109 -4.24 6.23 0.65
N ILE A 110 -5.32 5.54 1.03
CA ILE A 110 -6.19 4.81 0.09
C ILE A 110 -6.69 5.73 -1.02
N THR A 111 -7.24 6.90 -0.68
CA THR A 111 -7.71 7.88 -1.67
C THR A 111 -6.60 8.39 -2.59
N TYR A 112 -5.38 8.55 -2.09
CA TYR A 112 -4.23 8.90 -2.91
C TYR A 112 -3.88 7.79 -3.91
N LEU A 113 -3.84 6.54 -3.46
CA LEU A 113 -3.54 5.38 -4.31
C LEU A 113 -4.60 5.18 -5.39
N ASP A 114 -5.88 5.29 -5.04
CA ASP A 114 -6.98 5.29 -6.03
C ASP A 114 -6.78 6.39 -7.08
N SER A 115 -6.31 7.58 -6.66
CA SER A 115 -6.04 8.67 -7.60
C SER A 115 -4.86 8.39 -8.53
N LEU A 116 -3.91 7.54 -8.13
CA LEU A 116 -2.81 7.10 -8.99
C LEU A 116 -3.33 6.15 -10.07
N LEU A 117 -4.12 5.15 -9.69
CA LEU A 117 -4.70 4.18 -10.63
C LEU A 117 -5.54 4.87 -11.72
N ASN A 118 -6.36 5.84 -11.33
CA ASN A 118 -7.24 6.56 -12.26
C ASN A 118 -6.48 7.38 -13.32
N LYS A 119 -5.24 7.79 -13.00
CA LYS A 119 -4.38 8.57 -13.90
C LYS A 119 -3.52 7.70 -14.82
N LYS A 120 -3.34 6.41 -14.52
CA LYS A 120 -2.52 5.50 -15.34
C LYS A 120 -3.18 5.22 -16.69
N THR A 121 -2.37 5.11 -17.73
CA THR A 121 -2.79 4.69 -19.08
C THR A 121 -2.48 3.21 -19.29
N SER A 122 -3.02 2.59 -20.34
CA SER A 122 -2.68 1.20 -20.67
C SER A 122 -1.17 0.99 -20.85
N SER A 123 -0.47 1.95 -21.45
CA SER A 123 1.00 1.93 -21.59
C SER A 123 1.74 1.96 -20.25
N SER A 124 1.28 2.76 -19.27
CA SER A 124 1.87 2.71 -17.91
C SER A 124 1.69 1.34 -17.29
N TYR A 125 0.48 0.78 -17.36
CA TYR A 125 0.20 -0.55 -16.81
C TYR A 125 1.01 -1.66 -17.50
N ALA A 126 1.33 -1.54 -18.78
CA ALA A 126 2.22 -2.50 -19.45
C ALA A 126 3.64 -2.51 -18.85
N SER A 127 4.16 -1.34 -18.46
CA SER A 127 5.45 -1.26 -17.76
C SER A 127 5.38 -1.79 -16.33
N ASP A 128 4.26 -1.58 -15.64
CA ASP A 128 4.03 -2.11 -14.30
C ASP A 128 3.92 -3.65 -14.35
N LEU A 129 3.20 -4.22 -15.34
CA LEU A 129 3.13 -5.67 -15.56
C LEU A 129 4.49 -6.34 -15.69
N ALA A 130 5.42 -5.70 -16.39
CA ALA A 130 6.76 -6.23 -16.56
C ALA A 130 7.54 -6.28 -15.23
N LYS A 131 7.33 -5.28 -14.35
CA LYS A 131 7.94 -5.24 -13.01
C LYS A 131 7.34 -6.29 -12.09
N GLU A 132 6.02 -6.37 -12.01
CA GLU A 132 5.33 -7.37 -11.19
C GLU A 132 5.72 -8.79 -11.63
N PHE A 133 5.90 -9.02 -12.93
CA PHE A 133 6.37 -10.30 -13.44
C PHE A 133 7.79 -10.63 -12.97
N GLU A 134 8.68 -9.63 -12.90
CA GLU A 134 10.03 -9.80 -12.35
C GLU A 134 9.98 -10.10 -10.84
N GLU A 135 9.10 -9.42 -10.11
CA GLU A 135 8.92 -9.55 -8.66
C GLU A 135 8.36 -10.92 -8.25
N ILE A 136 7.62 -11.63 -9.11
CA ILE A 136 7.25 -13.04 -8.86
C ILE A 136 8.49 -13.91 -8.57
N ALA A 137 9.63 -13.60 -9.18
CA ALA A 137 10.88 -14.34 -9.00
C ALA A 137 11.84 -13.69 -7.99
N THR A 138 11.86 -12.36 -7.90
CA THR A 138 12.86 -11.59 -7.13
C THR A 138 12.31 -10.89 -5.90
N GLY A 139 10.99 -10.86 -5.75
CA GLY A 139 10.24 -10.13 -4.74
C GLY A 139 10.55 -10.58 -3.32
N SER A 140 10.37 -9.65 -2.37
CA SER A 140 10.62 -9.89 -0.95
C SER A 140 9.43 -10.52 -0.24
N GLU A 141 8.28 -10.59 -0.91
CA GLU A 141 7.07 -11.20 -0.36
C GLU A 141 6.94 -12.68 -0.71
N SER A 142 5.87 -13.31 -0.23
CA SER A 142 5.56 -14.67 -0.64
C SER A 142 5.18 -14.69 -2.12
N THR A 143 5.60 -15.72 -2.87
CA THR A 143 5.27 -15.88 -4.30
C THR A 143 3.78 -15.82 -4.61
N ILE A 144 2.92 -16.21 -3.67
CA ILE A 144 1.46 -16.12 -3.83
C ILE A 144 0.97 -14.66 -3.74
N SER A 145 1.60 -13.82 -2.90
CA SER A 145 1.33 -12.39 -2.85
C SER A 145 1.69 -11.76 -4.19
N GLU A 146 2.96 -11.90 -4.60
CA GLU A 146 3.51 -11.36 -5.86
C GLU A 146 2.68 -11.81 -7.09
N LEU A 147 2.29 -13.08 -7.14
CA LEU A 147 1.43 -13.59 -8.22
C LEU A 147 0.07 -12.88 -8.25
N LYS A 148 -0.54 -12.67 -7.10
CA LYS A 148 -1.79 -11.92 -7.06
C LYS A 148 -1.56 -10.46 -7.50
N ASP A 149 -0.38 -9.88 -7.26
CA ASP A 149 -0.10 -8.46 -7.54
C ASP A 149 -0.02 -8.28 -9.05
N PHE A 150 0.73 -9.18 -9.70
CA PHE A 150 0.71 -9.36 -11.14
C PHE A 150 -0.70 -9.54 -11.71
N LEU A 151 -1.54 -10.40 -11.10
CA LEU A 151 -2.92 -10.60 -11.57
C LEU A 151 -3.79 -9.35 -11.41
N ALA A 152 -3.61 -8.56 -10.35
CA ALA A 152 -4.30 -7.29 -10.15
C ALA A 152 -3.92 -6.29 -11.25
N VAL A 153 -2.62 -6.12 -11.53
CA VAL A 153 -2.15 -5.24 -12.62
C VAL A 153 -2.63 -5.74 -13.97
N SER A 154 -2.67 -7.06 -14.19
CA SER A 154 -3.11 -7.66 -15.46
C SER A 154 -4.56 -7.32 -15.74
N ARG A 155 -5.43 -7.45 -14.73
CA ARG A 155 -6.84 -7.05 -14.81
C ARG A 155 -6.98 -5.55 -15.11
N LEU A 156 -6.25 -4.69 -14.38
CA LEU A 156 -6.31 -3.23 -14.57
C LEU A 156 -5.82 -2.82 -15.96
N TYR A 157 -4.78 -3.46 -16.46
CA TYR A 157 -4.28 -3.28 -17.83
C TYR A 157 -5.36 -3.62 -18.85
N GLU A 158 -5.99 -4.80 -18.75
CA GLU A 158 -7.05 -5.24 -19.65
C GLU A 158 -8.22 -4.23 -19.65
N MET A 159 -8.71 -3.86 -18.46
CA MET A 159 -9.77 -2.86 -18.31
C MET A 159 -9.42 -1.53 -18.98
N ARG A 160 -8.20 -1.03 -18.76
CA ARG A 160 -7.76 0.25 -19.34
C ARG A 160 -7.55 0.16 -20.84
N LEU A 161 -7.02 -0.96 -21.33
CA LEU A 161 -6.79 -1.19 -22.76
C LEU A 161 -8.11 -1.24 -23.53
N ILE A 162 -9.13 -1.93 -23.00
CA ILE A 162 -10.47 -1.96 -23.61
C ILE A 162 -11.09 -0.55 -23.60
N ALA A 163 -10.99 0.18 -22.50
CA ALA A 163 -11.52 1.54 -22.40
C ALA A 163 -10.85 2.52 -23.40
N GLU A 164 -9.54 2.40 -23.61
CA GLU A 164 -8.79 3.22 -24.57
C GLU A 164 -8.98 2.74 -26.03
N HIS A 165 -9.21 1.44 -26.23
CA HIS A 165 -9.32 0.79 -27.53
C HIS A 165 -10.47 -0.25 -27.56
N PRO A 166 -11.73 0.19 -27.76
CA PRO A 166 -12.91 -0.70 -27.63
C PRO A 166 -12.92 -1.92 -28.56
N TRP A 167 -12.23 -1.87 -29.70
CA TRP A 167 -12.13 -3.01 -30.62
C TRP A 167 -11.45 -4.24 -29.99
N VAL A 168 -10.61 -4.02 -28.98
CA VAL A 168 -9.86 -5.09 -28.27
C VAL A 168 -10.80 -6.05 -27.55
N GLU A 169 -11.97 -5.60 -27.10
CA GLU A 169 -12.98 -6.44 -26.43
C GLU A 169 -13.35 -7.66 -27.28
N SER A 170 -13.57 -7.45 -28.58
CA SER A 170 -13.92 -8.53 -29.51
C SER A 170 -12.78 -9.55 -29.71
N VAL A 171 -11.53 -9.09 -29.65
CA VAL A 171 -10.33 -9.93 -29.80
C VAL A 171 -10.12 -10.78 -28.56
N LEU A 172 -10.23 -10.18 -27.37
CA LEU A 172 -10.10 -10.89 -26.09
C LEU A 172 -11.22 -11.92 -25.92
N ALA A 173 -12.46 -11.57 -26.23
CA ALA A 173 -13.58 -12.51 -26.20
C ALA A 173 -13.33 -13.73 -27.11
N THR A 174 -12.76 -13.50 -28.30
CA THR A 174 -12.39 -14.58 -29.23
C THR A 174 -11.27 -15.46 -28.66
N TYR A 175 -10.25 -14.85 -28.06
CA TYR A 175 -9.12 -15.55 -27.43
C TYR A 175 -9.54 -16.42 -26.24
N TYR A 176 -10.37 -15.88 -25.34
CA TYR A 176 -10.89 -16.62 -24.18
C TYR A 176 -11.90 -17.72 -24.58
N ALA A 177 -12.54 -17.61 -25.74
CA ALA A 177 -13.40 -18.68 -26.26
C ALA A 177 -12.62 -19.91 -26.78
N VAL A 178 -11.35 -19.72 -27.17
CA VAL A 178 -10.50 -20.79 -27.74
C VAL A 178 -9.41 -21.30 -26.79
N THR A 179 -9.30 -20.71 -25.61
CA THR A 179 -8.34 -21.11 -24.56
C THR A 179 -9.05 -21.59 -23.30
N PRO A 180 -8.45 -22.49 -22.50
CA PRO A 180 -9.10 -23.03 -21.30
C PRO A 180 -9.06 -22.08 -20.08
N PHE A 181 -8.49 -20.88 -20.24
CA PHE A 181 -8.35 -19.89 -19.18
C PHE A 181 -9.53 -18.90 -19.27
N LYS A 182 -10.57 -19.17 -18.47
CA LYS A 182 -11.70 -18.27 -18.23
C LYS A 182 -11.57 -17.65 -16.85
#